data_AF-A0A972VEP5-F1
#
_entry.id   AF-A0A972VEP5-F1
#
_cell.length_a   1.000
_cell.length_b   1.000
_cell.length_c   1.000
_cell.angle_alpha   90.00
_cell.angle_beta   90.00
_cell.angle_gamma   90.00
#
_symmetry.space_group_name_H-M   'P 1'
#
loop_
_entity.id
_entity.type
_entity.pdbx_description
1 polymer ?
#
loop_
_entity_poly.entity_id
_entity_poly.type
_entity_poly.pdbx_seq_one_letter_code
_entity_poly.pdbx_strand_id
1 'polypeptide(L)'
;MKPYESIQTTSGKAEGFTLLEVICALGILSIISSSALVIMARNRESAYNVTMRLRALEVARENMEQILVSGTIEEQTEFGLSEKYPSIEWENTIETFYAPLEGQTWARARSTARYKDMEDADQEIELEHWLCRVTEADMEALDQLEGSESGLFESIAEAAEFVGVDEQEVLGWLENGMVQTAEGYFIEANLKLFMRTQGNPSQEELAQQALTGVFEDAASEDIQVEQDTADVPVQDIRSGRGGR
;
A
#
# COMPACT_ATOMS: atom_id res chain seq x y z
N MET A 1 -5.62 2.29 -89.55
CA MET A 1 -7.04 1.91 -89.38
C MET A 1 -7.05 0.43 -88.96
N LYS A 2 -7.16 0.14 -87.66
CA LYS A 2 -7.17 -1.22 -87.12
C LYS A 2 -8.63 -1.65 -86.87
N PRO A 3 -9.04 -2.88 -87.25
CA PRO A 3 -10.41 -3.33 -87.04
C PRO A 3 -10.68 -3.59 -85.55
N TYR A 4 -11.89 -3.29 -85.14
CA TYR A 4 -12.45 -3.56 -83.81
C TYR A 4 -12.70 -5.07 -83.66
N GLU A 5 -12.04 -5.71 -82.70
CA GLU A 5 -12.41 -7.06 -82.26
C GLU A 5 -13.70 -6.96 -81.43
N SER A 6 -14.78 -7.56 -81.93
CA SER A 6 -16.03 -7.72 -81.20
C SER A 6 -15.84 -8.75 -80.08
N ILE A 7 -15.99 -8.32 -78.83
CA ILE A 7 -16.04 -9.21 -77.66
C ILE A 7 -17.28 -10.09 -77.81
N GLN A 8 -17.08 -11.38 -78.14
CA GLN A 8 -18.16 -12.36 -78.10
C GLN A 8 -18.45 -12.70 -76.63
N THR A 9 -19.55 -12.16 -76.11
CA THR A 9 -20.11 -12.64 -74.84
C THR A 9 -20.78 -13.99 -75.11
N THR A 10 -20.10 -15.08 -74.76
CA THR A 10 -20.72 -16.41 -74.74
C THR A 10 -21.78 -16.43 -73.64
N SER A 11 -23.05 -16.36 -74.04
CA SER A 11 -24.18 -16.62 -73.16
C SER A 11 -24.21 -18.11 -72.84
N GLY A 12 -23.48 -18.52 -71.80
CA GLY A 12 -23.53 -19.87 -71.26
C GLY A 12 -24.95 -20.20 -70.79
N LYS A 13 -25.48 -21.36 -71.20
CA LYS A 13 -26.70 -21.93 -70.62
C LYS A 13 -26.49 -22.02 -69.10
N ALA A 14 -27.40 -21.42 -68.32
CA ALA A 14 -27.40 -21.54 -66.88
C ALA A 14 -27.80 -22.98 -66.50
N GLU A 15 -26.83 -23.87 -66.41
CA GLU A 15 -27.00 -25.17 -65.78
C GLU A 15 -27.14 -24.93 -64.27
N GLY A 16 -28.27 -25.36 -63.70
CA GLY A 16 -28.52 -25.22 -62.26
C GLY A 16 -27.59 -26.13 -61.46
N PHE A 17 -27.14 -25.64 -60.30
CA PHE A 17 -26.32 -26.42 -59.38
C PHE A 17 -27.05 -27.70 -58.94
N THR A 18 -26.32 -28.80 -58.86
CA THR A 18 -26.88 -30.05 -58.33
C THR A 18 -27.02 -29.95 -56.81
N LEU A 19 -28.02 -30.63 -56.23
CA LEU A 19 -28.23 -30.66 -54.77
C LEU A 19 -26.97 -31.12 -54.02
N LEU A 20 -26.25 -32.10 -54.58
CA LEU A 20 -25.01 -32.63 -54.01
C LEU A 20 -23.91 -31.56 -53.95
N GLU A 21 -23.77 -30.76 -55.00
CA GLU A 21 -22.78 -29.69 -55.07
C GLU A 21 -23.07 -28.59 -54.05
N VAL A 22 -24.34 -28.22 -53.88
CA VAL A 22 -24.76 -27.27 -52.83
C VAL A 22 -24.43 -27.81 -51.44
N ILE A 23 -24.70 -29.09 -51.16
CA ILE A 23 -24.36 -29.71 -49.87
C ILE A 23 -22.84 -29.72 -49.64
N CYS A 24 -22.05 -30.04 -50.67
CA CYS A 24 -20.59 -30.05 -50.59
C CYS A 24 -20.03 -28.65 -50.31
N ALA A 25 -20.54 -27.62 -51.01
CA ALA A 25 -20.17 -26.23 -50.80
C ALA A 25 -20.52 -25.75 -49.38
N LEU A 26 -21.70 -26.10 -48.87
CA LEU A 26 -22.10 -25.81 -47.50
C LEU A 26 -21.21 -26.53 -46.47
N GLY A 27 -20.82 -27.77 -46.74
CA GLY A 27 -19.88 -28.52 -45.91
C GLY A 27 -18.52 -27.81 -45.80
N ILE A 28 -17.93 -27.44 -46.93
CA ILE A 28 -16.66 -26.69 -46.97
C ILE A 28 -16.80 -25.34 -46.26
N LEU A 29 -17.88 -24.60 -46.51
CA LEU A 29 -18.15 -23.32 -45.86
C LEU A 29 -18.26 -23.47 -44.35
N SER A 30 -18.92 -24.53 -43.86
CA SER A 30 -19.06 -24.79 -42.43
C SER A 30 -17.71 -25.04 -41.74
N ILE A 31 -16.80 -25.79 -42.38
CA ILE A 31 -15.46 -26.06 -41.86
C ILE A 31 -14.62 -24.78 -41.80
N ILE A 32 -14.63 -23.97 -42.87
CA ILE A 32 -13.90 -22.70 -42.92
C ILE A 32 -14.48 -21.69 -41.93
N SER A 33 -15.80 -21.64 -41.79
CA SER A 33 -16.45 -20.73 -40.83
C SER A 33 -16.15 -21.13 -39.39
N SER A 34 -16.15 -22.42 -39.09
CA SER A 34 -15.78 -22.93 -37.77
C SER A 34 -14.33 -22.59 -37.40
N SER A 35 -13.38 -22.79 -38.33
CA SER A 35 -11.99 -22.44 -38.07
C SER A 35 -11.79 -20.94 -37.86
N ALA A 36 -12.48 -20.08 -38.62
CA ALA A 36 -12.45 -18.64 -38.43
C ALA A 36 -13.00 -18.21 -37.06
N LEU A 37 -14.11 -18.81 -36.61
CA LEU A 37 -14.70 -18.51 -35.30
C LEU A 37 -13.76 -18.89 -34.14
N VAL A 38 -13.05 -20.02 -34.24
CA VAL A 38 -12.07 -20.43 -33.22
C VAL A 38 -10.91 -19.45 -33.14
N ILE A 39 -10.41 -18.95 -34.28
CA ILE A 39 -9.33 -17.94 -34.29
C ILE A 39 -9.80 -16.64 -33.64
N MET A 40 -11.01 -16.18 -33.95
CA MET A 40 -11.58 -14.96 -33.32
C MET A 40 -11.75 -15.12 -31.82
N ALA A 41 -12.22 -16.28 -31.35
CA ALA A 41 -12.37 -16.56 -29.93
C ALA A 41 -11.01 -16.46 -29.19
N ARG A 42 -9.96 -17.08 -29.73
CA ARG A 42 -8.60 -17.02 -29.18
C ARG A 42 -8.01 -15.61 -29.19
N ASN A 43 -8.25 -14.85 -30.25
CA ASN A 43 -7.77 -13.47 -30.34
C ASN A 43 -8.45 -12.56 -29.31
N ARG A 44 -9.74 -12.78 -29.05
CA ARG A 44 -10.48 -12.01 -28.04
C ARG A 44 -9.94 -12.27 -26.63
N GLU A 45 -9.68 -13.53 -26.31
CA GLU A 45 -9.07 -13.96 -25.05
C GLU A 45 -7.71 -13.29 -24.85
N SER A 46 -6.84 -13.40 -25.85
CA SER A 46 -5.51 -12.77 -25.83
C SER A 46 -5.60 -11.25 -25.66
N ALA A 47 -6.52 -10.57 -26.37
CA ALA A 47 -6.67 -9.12 -26.27
C ALA A 47 -7.13 -8.66 -24.88
N TYR A 48 -8.02 -9.42 -24.23
CA TYR A 48 -8.45 -9.13 -22.87
C TYR A 48 -7.30 -9.28 -21.87
N ASN A 49 -6.55 -10.39 -21.95
CA ASN A 49 -5.43 -10.65 -21.04
C ASN A 49 -4.35 -9.57 -21.17
N VAL A 50 -4.03 -9.13 -22.40
CA VAL A 50 -3.11 -8.00 -22.63
C VAL A 50 -3.66 -6.71 -22.03
N THR A 51 -4.96 -6.44 -22.18
CA THR A 51 -5.57 -5.22 -21.64
C THR A 51 -5.50 -5.20 -20.12
N MET A 52 -5.83 -6.30 -19.44
CA MET A 52 -5.75 -6.37 -17.98
C MET A 52 -4.31 -6.28 -17.48
N ARG A 53 -3.38 -6.94 -18.16
CA ARG A 53 -1.95 -6.81 -17.87
C ARG A 53 -1.46 -5.37 -17.97
N LEU A 54 -1.87 -4.63 -19.01
CA LEU A 54 -1.49 -3.23 -19.17
C LEU A 54 -2.08 -2.34 -18.08
N ARG A 55 -3.32 -2.61 -17.64
CA ARG A 55 -3.95 -1.88 -16.52
C ARG A 55 -3.26 -2.16 -15.20
N ALA A 56 -2.94 -3.42 -14.92
CA ALA A 56 -2.19 -3.78 -13.72
C ALA A 56 -0.79 -3.15 -13.71
N LEU A 57 -0.11 -3.13 -14.86
CA LEU A 57 1.17 -2.44 -15.00
C LEU A 57 1.03 -0.92 -14.78
N GLU A 58 -0.05 -0.31 -15.30
CA GLU A 58 -0.33 1.12 -15.07
C GLU A 58 -0.49 1.42 -13.59
N VAL A 59 -1.25 0.60 -12.85
CA VAL A 59 -1.42 0.74 -11.40
C VAL A 59 -0.10 0.57 -10.66
N ALA A 60 0.65 -0.51 -10.93
CA ALA A 60 1.96 -0.73 -10.30
C ALA A 60 2.93 0.43 -10.60
N ARG A 61 2.88 1.01 -11.80
CA ARG A 61 3.71 2.17 -12.16
C ARG A 61 3.28 3.43 -11.43
N GLU A 62 2.00 3.73 -11.36
CA GLU A 62 1.46 4.89 -10.64
C GLU A 62 1.82 4.81 -9.15
N ASN A 63 1.69 3.64 -8.54
CA ASN A 63 2.09 3.40 -7.16
C ASN A 63 3.60 3.55 -6.96
N MET A 64 4.40 2.99 -7.86
CA MET A 64 5.86 3.16 -7.82
C MET A 64 6.24 4.64 -7.97
N GLU A 65 5.56 5.40 -8.83
CA GLU A 65 5.77 6.86 -8.95
C GLU A 65 5.46 7.58 -7.64
N GLN A 66 4.42 7.18 -6.91
CA GLN A 66 4.11 7.76 -5.58
C GLN A 66 5.20 7.47 -4.56
N ILE A 67 5.69 6.24 -4.49
CA ILE A 67 6.80 5.84 -3.61
C ILE A 67 8.06 6.65 -3.93
N LEU A 68 8.37 6.82 -5.22
CA LEU A 68 9.56 7.56 -5.65
C LEU A 68 9.45 9.08 -5.38
N VAL A 69 8.25 9.61 -5.21
CA VAL A 69 7.99 11.04 -4.96
C VAL A 69 7.86 11.35 -3.46
N SER A 70 7.53 10.38 -2.60
CA SER A 70 7.28 10.60 -1.16
C SER A 70 8.47 11.25 -0.44
N GLY A 71 9.69 11.11 -0.96
CA GLY A 71 10.90 11.77 -0.45
C GLY A 71 11.43 11.22 0.88
N THR A 72 10.60 10.45 1.60
CA THR A 72 10.96 9.72 2.82
C THR A 72 10.82 8.22 2.53
N ILE A 73 11.84 7.46 2.93
CA ILE A 73 11.92 6.01 2.76
C ILE A 73 11.78 5.41 4.14
N GLU A 74 10.59 4.95 4.47
CA GLU A 74 10.28 4.17 5.67
C GLU A 74 9.96 2.74 5.25
N GLU A 75 10.36 1.77 6.05
CA GLU A 75 9.97 0.37 5.84
C GLU A 75 8.48 0.25 6.09
N GLN A 76 7.72 -0.02 5.04
CA GLN A 76 6.26 -0.06 5.11
C GLN A 76 5.69 -1.00 4.05
N THR A 77 4.56 -1.62 4.40
CA THR A 77 3.73 -2.37 3.45
C THR A 77 2.34 -1.77 3.43
N GLU A 78 1.90 -1.33 2.25
CA GLU A 78 0.59 -0.74 2.02
C GLU A 78 -0.20 -1.58 1.03
N PHE A 79 -1.51 -1.72 1.27
CA PHE A 79 -2.42 -2.48 0.42
C PHE A 79 -3.62 -1.63 0.05
N GLY A 80 -4.15 -1.87 -1.15
CA GLY A 80 -5.39 -1.21 -1.55
C GLY A 80 -5.99 -1.74 -2.85
N LEU A 81 -7.09 -1.10 -3.23
CA LEU A 81 -7.74 -1.31 -4.52
C LEU A 81 -7.44 -0.12 -5.42
N SER A 82 -7.31 -0.37 -6.72
CA SER A 82 -7.12 0.73 -7.67
C SER A 82 -8.43 1.52 -7.80
N GLU A 83 -8.37 2.83 -7.59
CA GLU A 83 -9.50 3.74 -7.80
C GLU A 83 -9.97 3.73 -9.26
N LYS A 84 -9.01 3.61 -10.19
CA LYS A 84 -9.26 3.61 -11.64
C LYS A 84 -9.76 2.27 -12.14
N TYR A 85 -9.27 1.17 -11.54
CA TYR A 85 -9.61 -0.20 -11.92
C TYR A 85 -9.97 -1.04 -10.67
N PRO A 86 -11.22 -1.00 -10.18
CA PRO A 86 -11.62 -1.64 -8.93
C PRO A 86 -11.42 -3.17 -8.87
N SER A 87 -11.19 -3.81 -10.02
CA SER A 87 -10.88 -5.24 -10.12
C SER A 87 -9.39 -5.57 -9.96
N ILE A 88 -8.56 -4.56 -9.68
CA ILE A 88 -7.12 -4.69 -9.50
C ILE A 88 -6.78 -4.32 -8.07
N GLU A 89 -6.20 -5.28 -7.36
CA GLU A 89 -5.65 -5.10 -6.02
C GLU A 89 -4.17 -4.77 -6.14
N TRP A 90 -3.65 -3.94 -5.25
CA TRP A 90 -2.25 -3.57 -5.26
C TRP A 90 -1.63 -3.66 -3.87
N GLU A 91 -0.32 -3.87 -3.86
CA GLU A 91 0.52 -4.00 -2.68
C GLU A 91 1.83 -3.25 -2.95
N ASN A 92 2.19 -2.35 -2.06
CA ASN A 92 3.44 -1.59 -2.10
C ASN A 92 4.27 -1.98 -0.89
N THR A 93 5.49 -2.44 -1.12
CA THR A 93 6.41 -2.83 -0.06
C THR A 93 7.71 -2.06 -0.23
N ILE A 94 8.12 -1.33 0.79
CA ILE A 94 9.47 -0.76 0.89
C ILE A 94 10.19 -1.61 1.94
N GLU A 95 11.24 -2.30 1.52
CA GLU A 95 12.01 -3.18 2.41
C GLU A 95 13.51 -2.90 2.28
N THR A 96 14.21 -3.00 3.40
CA THR A 96 15.66 -3.00 3.42
C THR A 96 16.20 -4.41 3.17
N PHE A 97 17.21 -4.54 2.32
CA PHE A 97 17.81 -5.83 2.00
C PHE A 97 19.33 -5.75 1.94
N TYR A 98 19.99 -6.85 2.34
CA TYR A 98 21.43 -6.96 2.25
C TYR A 98 21.86 -7.41 0.85
N ALA A 99 22.56 -6.54 0.12
CA ALA A 99 23.02 -6.85 -1.23
C ALA A 99 24.20 -7.84 -1.19
N PRO A 100 24.07 -9.06 -1.75
CA PRO A 100 25.07 -10.13 -1.61
C PRO A 100 26.39 -9.85 -2.34
N LEU A 101 26.43 -8.89 -3.27
CA LEU A 101 27.61 -8.56 -4.08
C LEU A 101 28.50 -7.48 -3.46
N GLU A 102 27.95 -6.59 -2.62
CA GLU A 102 28.66 -5.39 -2.14
C GLU A 102 28.79 -5.31 -0.62
N GLY A 103 28.13 -6.22 0.12
CA GLY A 103 28.17 -6.25 1.58
C GLY A 103 27.55 -5.02 2.22
N GLN A 104 26.54 -4.44 1.57
CA GLN A 104 25.91 -3.18 1.95
C GLN A 104 24.39 -3.37 1.97
N THR A 105 23.72 -2.67 2.88
CA THR A 105 22.26 -2.64 2.98
C THR A 105 21.70 -1.62 1.97
N TRP A 106 20.67 -2.03 1.23
CA TRP A 106 19.98 -1.22 0.23
C TRP A 106 18.49 -1.21 0.52
N ALA A 107 17.83 -0.08 0.27
CA ALA A 107 16.38 0.00 0.27
C ALA A 107 15.85 -0.31 -1.13
N ARG A 108 14.88 -1.23 -1.22
CA ARG A 108 14.15 -1.51 -2.47
C ARG A 108 12.66 -1.23 -2.28
N ALA A 109 12.05 -0.66 -3.31
CA ALA A 109 10.61 -0.58 -3.43
C ALA A 109 10.13 -1.71 -4.35
N ARG A 110 9.11 -2.44 -3.91
CA ARG A 110 8.33 -3.39 -4.69
C ARG A 110 6.91 -2.83 -4.79
N SER A 111 6.39 -2.73 -6.01
CA SER A 111 4.97 -2.47 -6.24
C SER A 111 4.38 -3.61 -7.05
N THR A 112 3.34 -4.21 -6.49
CA THR A 112 2.68 -5.39 -6.97
C THR A 112 1.24 -5.05 -7.31
N ALA A 113 0.77 -5.50 -8.47
CA ALA A 113 -0.63 -5.39 -8.88
C ALA A 113 -1.19 -6.76 -9.28
N ARG A 114 -2.26 -7.18 -8.60
CA ARG A 114 -2.97 -8.45 -8.81
C ARG A 114 -4.26 -8.24 -9.59
N TYR A 115 -4.54 -9.12 -10.55
CA TYR A 115 -5.74 -9.07 -11.37
C TYR A 115 -6.17 -10.47 -11.80
N LYS A 116 -7.45 -10.62 -12.13
CA LYS A 116 -8.02 -11.87 -12.65
C LYS A 116 -8.06 -11.86 -14.18
N ASP A 117 -7.60 -12.95 -14.78
CA ASP A 117 -7.68 -13.15 -16.23
C ASP A 117 -9.07 -13.66 -16.67
N MET A 118 -9.23 -13.96 -17.96
CA MET A 118 -10.50 -14.49 -18.50
C MET A 118 -10.87 -15.88 -17.95
N GLU A 119 -9.90 -16.64 -17.44
CA GLU A 119 -10.10 -17.95 -16.84
C GLU A 119 -10.36 -17.86 -15.33
N ASP A 120 -10.48 -16.64 -14.79
CA ASP A 120 -10.59 -16.34 -13.36
C ASP A 120 -9.36 -16.78 -12.55
N ALA A 121 -8.21 -16.93 -13.20
CA ALA A 121 -6.95 -17.19 -12.53
C ALA A 121 -6.30 -15.89 -12.08
N ASP A 122 -5.72 -15.91 -10.88
CA ASP A 122 -5.01 -14.78 -10.31
C ASP A 122 -3.66 -14.62 -11.01
N GLN A 123 -3.43 -13.41 -11.52
CA GLN A 123 -2.20 -13.00 -12.17
C GLN A 123 -1.61 -11.81 -11.42
N GLU A 124 -0.28 -11.73 -11.40
CA GLU A 124 0.44 -10.70 -10.66
C GLU A 124 1.49 -10.04 -11.54
N ILE A 125 1.63 -8.72 -11.42
CA ILE A 125 2.73 -7.96 -12.00
C ILE A 125 3.47 -7.29 -10.87
N GLU A 126 4.78 -7.52 -10.82
CA GLU A 126 5.68 -6.93 -9.85
C GLU A 126 6.64 -5.97 -10.56
N LEU A 127 6.80 -4.78 -9.98
CA LEU A 127 7.84 -3.82 -10.33
C LEU A 127 8.75 -3.63 -9.14
N GLU A 128 10.05 -3.87 -9.34
CA GLU A 128 11.08 -3.62 -8.33
C GLU A 128 11.96 -2.44 -8.74
N HIS A 129 12.26 -1.56 -7.78
CA HIS A 129 13.18 -0.44 -7.97
C HIS A 129 14.13 -0.30 -6.78
N TRP A 130 15.41 -0.03 -7.07
CA TRP A 130 16.43 0.18 -6.04
C TRP A 130 16.48 1.67 -5.70
N LEU A 131 16.18 2.02 -4.46
CA LEU A 131 16.03 3.41 -4.04
C LEU A 131 17.39 4.02 -3.72
N CYS A 132 18.00 3.55 -2.64
CA CYS A 132 19.27 4.07 -2.15
C CYS A 132 20.03 3.03 -1.33
N ARG A 133 21.32 3.31 -1.15
CA ARG A 133 22.14 2.63 -0.14
C ARG A 133 21.74 3.15 1.23
N VAL A 134 21.41 2.25 2.15
CA VAL A 134 21.12 2.58 3.55
C VAL A 134 22.45 2.81 4.26
N THR A 135 22.61 3.97 4.90
CA THR A 135 23.81 4.24 5.70
C THR A 135 23.65 3.68 7.10
N GLU A 136 24.76 3.51 7.82
CA GLU A 136 24.75 3.02 9.20
C GLU A 136 23.95 3.93 10.15
N ALA A 137 23.91 5.25 9.86
CA ALA A 137 23.09 6.22 10.58
C ALA A 137 21.58 6.06 10.29
N ASP A 138 21.22 5.64 9.08
CA ASP A 138 19.81 5.38 8.72
C ASP A 138 19.32 4.08 9.35
N MET A 139 20.18 3.06 9.45
CA MET A 139 19.88 1.83 10.19
C MET A 139 19.69 2.11 11.68
N GLU A 140 20.53 2.96 12.29
CA GLU A 140 20.37 3.34 13.70
C GLU A 140 19.06 4.13 13.93
N ALA A 141 18.60 4.90 12.95
CA ALA A 141 17.30 5.58 13.00
C ALA A 141 16.11 4.62 12.82
N LEU A 142 16.25 3.62 11.95
CA LEU A 142 15.27 2.54 11.76
C LEU A 142 15.17 1.63 13.00
N ASP A 143 16.29 1.22 13.60
CA ASP A 143 16.32 0.47 14.86
C ASP A 143 15.67 1.25 16.02
N GLN A 144 15.83 2.58 16.03
CA GLN A 144 15.13 3.45 17.01
C GLN A 144 13.62 3.52 16.76
N LEU A 145 13.15 3.32 15.53
CA LEU A 145 11.74 3.30 15.18
C LEU A 145 11.12 1.91 15.40
N GLU A 146 11.77 0.84 14.93
CA GLU A 146 11.33 -0.56 15.06
C GLU A 146 11.49 -1.13 16.48
N GLY A 147 12.38 -0.57 17.30
CA GLY A 147 12.49 -0.92 18.72
C GLY A 147 11.26 -0.56 19.57
N SER A 148 10.25 0.09 18.99
CA SER A 148 9.09 0.63 19.70
C SER A 148 7.90 -0.32 19.88
N GLU A 149 7.95 -1.57 19.41
CA GLU A 149 6.79 -2.49 19.55
C GLU A 149 6.59 -3.07 20.97
N SER A 150 7.53 -2.89 21.90
CA SER A 150 7.29 -3.11 23.34
C SER A 150 8.24 -2.27 24.19
N GLY A 151 8.14 -0.94 24.13
CA GLY A 151 8.89 -0.02 25.02
C GLY A 151 8.50 -0.11 26.52
N LEU A 152 7.92 -1.24 26.93
CA LEU A 152 7.43 -1.58 28.26
C LEU A 152 8.05 -2.90 28.69
N PHE A 153 8.82 -2.89 29.76
CA PHE A 153 9.40 -4.10 30.34
C PHE A 153 8.60 -4.53 31.56
N GLU A 154 8.25 -5.82 31.65
CA GLU A 154 7.38 -6.34 32.73
C GLU A 154 8.15 -6.60 34.04
N SER A 155 9.47 -6.71 33.94
CA SER A 155 10.32 -7.07 35.07
C SER A 155 11.57 -6.22 35.17
N ILE A 156 12.08 -6.10 36.41
CA ILE A 156 13.35 -5.42 36.69
C ILE A 156 14.51 -6.11 35.96
N ALA A 157 14.49 -7.44 35.87
CA ALA A 157 15.52 -8.22 35.19
C ALA A 157 15.61 -7.85 33.71
N GLU A 158 14.47 -7.72 33.05
CA GLU A 158 14.38 -7.34 31.64
C GLU A 158 14.81 -5.88 31.42
N ALA A 159 14.37 -4.98 32.30
CA ALA A 159 14.80 -3.57 32.29
C ALA A 159 16.32 -3.42 32.52
N ALA A 160 16.89 -4.22 33.43
CA ALA A 160 18.30 -4.22 33.77
C ALA A 160 19.15 -4.81 32.64
N GLU A 161 18.68 -5.88 31.99
CA GLU A 161 19.29 -6.46 30.80
C GLU A 161 19.31 -5.46 29.63
N PHE A 162 18.22 -4.72 29.44
CA PHE A 162 18.12 -3.72 28.38
C PHE A 162 19.13 -2.58 28.52
N VAL A 163 19.31 -2.02 29.72
CA VAL A 163 20.27 -0.93 29.96
C VAL A 163 21.68 -1.41 30.34
N GLY A 164 21.89 -2.73 30.47
CA GLY A 164 23.16 -3.34 30.81
C GLY A 164 23.67 -3.05 32.23
N VAL A 165 22.77 -2.87 33.20
CA VAL A 165 23.10 -2.62 34.62
C VAL A 165 22.61 -3.75 35.52
N ASP A 166 22.97 -3.74 36.80
CA ASP A 166 22.45 -4.69 37.78
C ASP A 166 21.01 -4.33 38.21
N GLU A 167 20.20 -5.34 38.56
CA GLU A 167 18.83 -5.13 39.05
C GLU A 167 18.77 -4.17 40.26
N GLN A 168 19.80 -4.16 41.11
CA GLN A 168 19.90 -3.24 42.25
C GLN A 168 20.06 -1.78 41.82
N GLU A 169 20.68 -1.53 40.67
CA GLU A 169 20.87 -0.18 40.14
C GLU A 169 19.56 0.37 39.58
N VAL A 170 18.78 -0.47 38.89
CA VAL A 170 17.42 -0.12 38.42
C VAL A 170 16.47 0.13 39.59
N LEU A 171 16.57 -0.66 40.68
CA LEU A 171 15.84 -0.40 41.92
C LEU A 171 16.20 0.95 42.53
N GLY A 172 17.49 1.31 42.54
CA GLY A 172 17.94 2.63 42.98
C GLY A 172 17.36 3.77 42.14
N TRP A 173 17.10 3.55 40.85
CA TRP A 173 16.45 4.55 39.99
C TRP A 173 14.99 4.77 40.35
N LEU A 174 14.25 3.73 40.76
CA LEU A 174 12.89 3.88 41.30
C LEU A 174 12.89 4.73 42.57
N GLU A 175 13.87 4.52 43.47
CA GLU A 175 14.03 5.35 44.68
C GLU A 175 14.39 6.80 44.34
N ASN A 176 15.08 7.03 43.22
CA ASN A 176 15.44 8.35 42.71
C ASN A 176 14.35 8.99 41.84
N GLY A 177 13.14 8.42 41.84
CA GLY A 177 11.97 9.04 41.22
C GLY A 177 11.67 8.59 39.78
N MET A 178 12.21 7.46 39.34
CA MET A 178 11.83 6.85 38.07
C MET A 178 10.37 6.38 38.14
N VAL A 179 9.56 6.85 37.20
CA VAL A 179 8.12 6.54 37.14
C VAL A 179 7.91 5.27 36.32
N GLN A 180 7.05 4.39 36.83
CA GLN A 180 6.51 3.22 36.12
C GLN A 180 5.09 3.51 35.63
N THR A 181 4.57 2.70 34.72
CA THR A 181 3.13 2.75 34.38
C THR A 181 2.26 2.37 35.58
N ALA A 182 0.97 2.67 35.52
CA ALA A 182 0.01 2.30 36.57
C ALA A 182 -0.05 0.78 36.85
N GLU A 183 0.32 -0.03 35.85
CA GLU A 183 0.34 -1.49 35.90
C GLU A 183 1.71 -2.06 36.35
N GLY A 184 2.70 -1.20 36.61
CA GLY A 184 4.02 -1.58 37.13
C GLY A 184 5.09 -1.86 36.08
N TYR A 185 4.83 -1.54 34.80
CA TYR A 185 5.79 -1.72 33.70
C TYR A 185 6.85 -0.61 33.69
N PHE A 186 8.06 -0.96 33.26
CA PHE A 186 9.16 -0.01 33.05
C PHE A 186 9.11 0.56 31.64
N ILE A 187 9.10 1.89 31.53
CA ILE A 187 9.08 2.59 30.25
C ILE A 187 10.50 2.76 29.74
N GLU A 188 10.77 2.33 28.50
CA GLU A 188 12.08 2.41 27.86
C GLU A 188 12.67 3.82 27.85
N ALA A 189 11.84 4.83 27.57
CA ALA A 189 12.25 6.24 27.60
C ALA A 189 12.78 6.67 28.98
N ASN A 190 12.17 6.16 30.06
CA ASN A 190 12.60 6.45 31.43
C ASN A 190 13.92 5.74 31.74
N LEU A 191 14.05 4.46 31.36
CA LEU A 191 15.28 3.69 31.52
C LEU A 191 16.47 4.33 30.79
N LYS A 192 16.29 4.76 29.53
CA LYS A 192 17.32 5.48 28.76
C LYS A 192 17.72 6.80 29.40
N LEU A 193 16.76 7.54 29.97
CA LEU A 193 17.04 8.80 30.67
C LEU A 193 17.88 8.57 31.93
N PHE A 194 17.50 7.64 32.79
CA PHE A 194 18.25 7.32 34.01
C PHE A 194 19.62 6.71 33.70
N MET A 195 19.75 5.90 32.64
CA MET A 195 21.04 5.42 32.15
C MET A 195 21.96 6.59 31.75
N ARG A 196 21.44 7.56 30.99
CA ARG A 196 22.21 8.74 30.56
C ARG A 196 22.65 9.63 31.72
N THR A 197 21.81 9.76 32.74
CA THR A 197 22.08 10.61 33.92
C THR A 197 22.71 9.84 35.08
N GLN A 198 23.14 8.59 34.87
CA GLN A 198 23.71 7.70 35.89
C GLN A 198 22.85 7.64 37.17
N GLY A 199 21.54 7.51 37.00
CA GLY A 199 20.60 7.39 38.09
C GLY A 199 20.16 8.71 38.75
N ASN A 200 20.63 9.87 38.29
CA ASN A 200 20.34 11.17 38.93
C ASN A 200 19.87 12.25 37.94
N PRO A 201 18.67 12.09 37.34
CA PRO A 201 18.11 13.10 36.43
C PRO A 201 17.75 14.39 37.16
N SER A 202 17.83 15.51 36.46
CA SER A 202 17.45 16.82 36.99
C SER A 202 15.92 16.93 37.18
N GLN A 203 15.45 17.88 38.02
CA GLN A 203 14.00 18.08 38.21
C GLN A 203 13.26 18.47 36.93
N GLU A 204 13.95 19.13 35.99
CA GLU A 204 13.39 19.48 34.69
C GLU A 204 13.21 18.24 33.79
N GLU A 205 14.16 17.30 33.84
CA GLU A 205 14.08 16.01 33.12
C GLU A 205 13.03 15.07 33.74
N LEU A 206 12.90 15.04 35.07
CA LEU A 206 11.83 14.31 35.76
C LEU A 206 10.43 14.87 35.42
N ALA A 207 10.31 16.19 35.29
CA ALA A 207 9.05 16.80 34.87
C ALA A 207 8.65 16.44 33.43
N GLN A 208 9.65 16.20 32.56
CA GLN A 208 9.39 15.71 31.20
C GLN A 208 8.91 14.25 31.19
N GLN A 209 9.40 13.39 32.10
CA GLN A 209 8.89 12.01 32.25
C GLN A 209 7.40 11.97 32.59
N ALA A 210 6.96 12.86 33.50
CA ALA A 210 5.55 12.97 33.87
C ALA A 210 4.68 13.45 32.71
N LEU A 211 5.24 14.16 31.73
CA LEU A 211 4.52 14.59 30.54
C LEU A 211 4.33 13.44 29.55
N THR A 212 5.33 12.56 29.40
CA THR A 212 5.25 11.39 28.51
C THR A 212 4.31 10.31 29.06
N GLY A 213 4.21 10.15 30.38
CA GLY A 213 3.31 9.18 31.02
C GLY A 213 1.81 9.52 30.94
N VAL A 214 1.44 10.72 30.48
CA VAL A 214 0.02 11.15 30.35
C VAL A 214 -0.53 10.92 28.94
N PHE A 215 0.31 10.62 27.95
CA PHE A 215 -0.14 10.51 26.55
C PHE A 215 -0.74 9.14 26.18
N GLU A 216 -0.57 8.08 26.98
CA GLU A 216 -1.22 6.78 26.71
C GLU A 216 -2.64 6.67 27.30
N ASP A 217 -2.95 7.37 28.40
CA ASP A 217 -4.29 7.32 29.02
C ASP A 217 -5.32 8.27 28.38
N ALA A 218 -4.90 9.23 27.56
CA ALA A 218 -5.82 10.20 26.95
C ALA A 218 -6.52 9.70 25.67
N ALA A 219 -6.20 8.49 25.18
CA ALA A 219 -6.81 7.92 23.98
C ALA A 219 -8.07 7.07 24.24
N SER A 220 -8.49 6.88 25.50
CA SER A 220 -9.52 5.90 25.87
C SER A 220 -10.69 6.40 26.73
N GLU A 221 -10.84 7.70 26.99
CA GLU A 221 -12.05 8.21 27.68
C GLU A 221 -12.92 9.13 26.79
N ASP A 222 -14.07 8.54 26.43
CA ASP A 222 -15.33 9.13 26.01
C ASP A 222 -15.50 10.65 26.22
N ILE A 223 -15.77 11.36 25.11
CA ILE A 223 -16.56 12.59 25.14
C ILE A 223 -17.83 12.36 24.31
N GLN A 224 -18.80 11.64 24.90
CA GLN A 224 -20.21 11.91 24.63
C GLN A 224 -20.61 13.13 25.46
N VAL A 225 -20.53 14.34 24.88
CA VAL A 225 -21.23 15.49 25.46
C VAL A 225 -22.70 15.40 25.09
N GLU A 226 -23.46 14.90 26.06
CA GLU A 226 -24.89 15.09 26.26
C GLU A 226 -25.20 16.60 26.20
N GLN A 227 -25.77 17.08 25.09
CA GLN A 227 -26.35 18.42 25.01
C GLN A 227 -27.82 18.35 25.41
N ASP A 228 -28.09 18.53 26.69
CA ASP A 228 -29.39 18.97 27.18
C ASP A 228 -29.19 20.19 28.09
N THR A 229 -29.47 21.39 27.57
CA THR A 229 -29.80 22.57 28.38
C THR A 229 -30.70 23.52 27.59
N ALA A 230 -31.99 23.38 27.87
CA ALA A 230 -33.01 24.42 28.04
C ALA A 230 -32.69 25.87 27.60
N ASP A 231 -33.49 26.33 26.64
CA ASP A 231 -34.46 27.42 26.77
C ASP A 231 -33.98 28.79 27.32
N VAL A 232 -33.67 29.73 26.40
CA VAL A 232 -33.69 31.18 26.66
C VAL A 232 -34.33 31.90 25.47
N PRO A 233 -35.30 32.81 25.68
CA PRO A 233 -36.12 33.39 24.63
C PRO A 233 -35.39 34.52 23.89
N VAL A 234 -35.46 34.49 22.56
CA VAL A 234 -34.98 35.55 21.66
C VAL A 234 -35.88 36.78 21.81
N GLN A 235 -35.37 37.81 22.48
CA GLN A 235 -35.94 39.15 22.40
C GLN A 235 -35.44 39.85 21.13
N ASP A 236 -36.42 40.14 20.28
CA ASP A 236 -36.35 40.92 19.07
C ASP A 236 -36.01 42.40 19.39
N ILE A 237 -34.79 42.84 19.07
CA ILE A 237 -34.41 44.26 19.10
C ILE A 237 -34.10 44.74 17.69
N ARG A 238 -35.08 45.45 17.14
CA ARG A 238 -34.94 46.40 16.03
C ARG A 238 -33.92 47.49 16.35
N SER A 239 -32.98 47.72 15.44
CA SER A 239 -32.45 49.04 15.04
C SER A 239 -31.54 48.79 13.84
N GLY A 240 -31.64 49.41 12.65
CA GLY A 240 -32.04 50.77 12.39
C GLY A 240 -30.83 51.61 11.95
N ARG A 241 -30.63 51.71 10.62
CA ARG A 241 -30.30 52.95 9.89
C ARG A 241 -28.84 53.47 9.82
N GLY A 242 -28.39 53.64 8.56
CA GLY A 242 -27.52 54.74 8.08
C GLY A 242 -26.02 54.52 8.31
N GLY A 243 -25.10 54.64 7.35
CA GLY A 243 -25.11 55.35 6.08
C GLY A 243 -23.82 56.17 5.98
N ARG A 244 -22.94 55.82 5.06
CA ARG A 244 -22.23 56.71 4.12
C ARG A 244 -21.34 55.88 3.21
#